data_AF-A0A942NPG5-F1
#
_entry.id   AF-A0A942NPG5-F1
#
_cell.length_a   1.000
_cell.length_b   1.000
_cell.length_c   1.000
_cell.angle_alpha   90.00
_cell.angle_beta   90.00
_cell.angle_gamma   90.00
#
_symmetry.space_group_name_H-M   'P 1'
#
loop_
_entity.id
_entity.type
_entity.pdbx_description
1 polymer ?
#
loop_
_entity_poly.entity_id
_entity_poly.type
_entity_poly.pdbx_seq_one_letter_code
_entity_poly.pdbx_strand_id
1 'polypeptide(L)' 'MKYPENIFRVFLCKEDLMEKVCPNCKKTFECKAQDIENCGCHAIQIDATTLELIQNQFNDCLCVECLQNLTN' A
#
# COMPACT_ATOMS: atom_id res chain seq x y z
N MET A 1 -8.43 8.01 -28.36
CA MET A 1 -9.71 8.74 -28.27
C MET A 1 -9.64 9.65 -27.05
N LYS A 2 -9.61 10.97 -27.29
CA LYS A 2 -9.66 12.01 -26.26
C LYS A 2 -11.08 12.01 -25.69
N TYR A 3 -11.25 11.75 -24.40
CA TYR A 3 -12.54 11.96 -23.75
C TYR A 3 -12.56 13.36 -23.10
N PRO A 4 -13.63 14.13 -23.33
CA PRO A 4 -13.73 15.51 -22.90
C PRO A 4 -14.00 15.61 -21.41
N GLU A 5 -13.56 16.73 -20.88
CA GLU A 5 -13.79 17.25 -19.55
C GLU A 5 -15.26 17.39 -19.14
N ASN A 6 -15.47 17.13 -17.84
CA ASN A 6 -16.53 17.62 -16.95
C ASN A 6 -17.82 16.78 -16.67
N ILE A 7 -17.85 16.35 -15.40
CA ILE A 7 -18.87 16.72 -14.39
C ILE A 7 -19.99 15.71 -14.11
N PHE A 8 -19.98 15.27 -12.85
CA PHE A 8 -21.07 14.71 -12.06
C PHE A 8 -21.48 13.23 -12.27
N ARG A 9 -21.08 12.43 -11.27
CA ARG A 9 -21.76 11.21 -10.79
C ARG A 9 -21.98 10.10 -11.82
N VAL A 10 -21.01 9.19 -11.94
CA VAL A 10 -21.33 7.78 -12.24
C VAL A 10 -20.57 6.89 -11.26
N PHE A 11 -21.32 6.35 -10.31
CA PHE A 11 -21.05 5.12 -9.58
C PHE A 11 -20.58 4.04 -10.58
N LEU A 12 -19.34 3.54 -10.43
CA LEU A 12 -18.83 2.20 -10.79
C LEU A 12 -17.34 2.27 -11.20
N CYS A 13 -16.51 1.73 -10.30
CA CYS A 13 -15.27 1.00 -10.57
C CYS A 13 -14.35 1.53 -11.69
N LYS A 14 -13.61 2.62 -11.44
CA LYS A 14 -12.35 2.85 -12.17
C LYS A 14 -11.20 2.30 -11.35
N GLU A 15 -10.75 1.13 -11.78
CA GLU A 15 -9.35 0.71 -11.93
C GLU A 15 -8.32 1.55 -11.16
N ASP A 16 -7.59 0.89 -10.25
CA ASP A 16 -6.28 1.33 -9.75
C ASP A 16 -6.23 2.48 -8.71
N LEU A 17 -7.10 2.49 -7.69
CA LEU A 17 -6.67 3.10 -6.40
C LEU A 17 -5.69 2.15 -5.69
N MET A 18 -4.55 1.94 -6.35
CA MET A 18 -3.41 1.17 -5.88
C MET A 18 -2.59 1.99 -4.87
N GLU A 19 -3.06 3.16 -4.45
CA GLU A 19 -2.36 4.06 -3.56
C GLU A 19 -2.97 4.00 -2.15
N LYS A 20 -2.15 3.66 -1.16
CA LYS A 20 -2.51 3.68 0.26
C LYS A 20 -1.66 4.68 1.02
N VAL A 21 -2.13 5.12 2.18
CA VAL A 21 -1.36 5.99 3.08
C VAL A 21 -0.75 5.14 4.18
N CYS A 22 0.58 5.19 4.30
CA CYS A 22 1.30 4.46 5.34
C CYS A 22 0.93 5.01 6.73
N PRO A 23 0.44 4.19 7.67
CA PRO A 23 0.06 4.67 9.01
C PRO A 23 1.25 5.17 9.84
N ASN A 24 2.47 4.70 9.56
CA ASN A 24 3.70 5.06 10.26
C ASN A 24 4.27 6.43 9.82
N CYS A 25 4.55 6.60 8.52
CA CYS A 25 5.17 7.83 8.00
C CYS A 25 4.19 8.81 7.35
N LYS A 26 2.91 8.45 7.24
CA LYS A 26 1.84 9.23 6.58
C LYS A 26 2.09 9.57 5.10
N LYS A 27 3.05 8.90 4.46
CA LYS A 27 3.27 9.03 3.01
C LYS A 27 2.30 8.15 2.23
N THR A 28 1.86 8.66 1.09
CA THR A 28 1.14 7.85 0.09
C THR A 28 2.14 6.95 -0.63
N PHE A 29 1.78 5.68 -0.84
CA PHE A 29 2.59 4.71 -1.55
C PHE A 29 1.72 3.76 -2.36
N GLU A 30 2.32 3.17 -3.39
CA GLU A 30 1.65 2.15 -4.19
C GLU A 30 1.61 0.81 -3.45
N CYS A 31 0.41 0.36 -3.08
CA CYS A 31 0.11 -0.92 -2.48
C CYS A 31 -0.61 -1.82 -3.48
N LYS A 32 0.14 -2.75 -4.08
CA LYS A 32 -0.39 -3.81 -4.95
C LYS A 32 -0.84 -5.02 -4.14
N ALA A 33 -1.67 -4.83 -3.11
CA ALA A 33 -2.14 -5.96 -2.29
C ALA A 33 -2.93 -7.01 -3.11
N GLN A 34 -3.52 -6.59 -4.23
CA GLN A 34 -4.21 -7.47 -5.19
C GLN A 34 -3.23 -8.27 -6.08
N ASP A 35 -1.98 -7.85 -6.15
CA ASP A 35 -0.89 -8.46 -6.92
C ASP A 35 0.36 -8.49 -6.02
N ILE A 36 0.32 -9.37 -5.02
CA ILE A 36 1.32 -9.45 -3.98
C ILE A 36 2.72 -9.73 -4.55
N GLU A 37 2.81 -10.48 -5.65
CA GLU A 37 4.08 -10.78 -6.34
C GLU A 37 4.77 -9.51 -6.84
N ASN A 38 3.99 -8.49 -7.23
CA ASN A 38 4.48 -7.19 -7.66
C ASN A 38 4.43 -6.11 -6.56
N CYS A 39 4.00 -6.44 -5.34
CA CYS A 39 4.07 -5.52 -4.21
C CYS A 39 5.52 -5.36 -3.76
N GLY A 40 5.99 -4.11 -3.63
CA GLY A 40 7.32 -3.85 -3.06
C GLY A 40 7.51 -4.43 -1.65
N CYS A 41 6.41 -4.67 -0.92
CA CYS A 41 6.40 -5.34 0.37
C CYS A 41 6.82 -6.81 0.33
N HIS A 42 6.56 -7.52 -0.79
CA HIS A 42 6.85 -8.94 -0.93
C HIS A 42 8.36 -9.23 -1.05
N ALA A 43 9.13 -8.28 -1.57
CA ALA A 43 10.58 -8.39 -1.68
C ALA A 43 11.32 -8.21 -0.34
N ILE A 44 10.62 -7.84 0.74
CA ILE A 44 11.21 -7.55 2.05
C ILE A 44 11.13 -8.81 2.92
N GLN A 45 12.28 -9.26 3.42
CA GLN A 45 12.32 -10.34 4.40
C GLN A 45 12.17 -9.76 5.80
N ILE A 46 11.10 -10.11 6.49
CA ILE A 46 10.81 -9.65 7.86
C ILE A 46 10.87 -10.88 8.77
N ASP A 47 11.52 -10.76 9.93
CA ASP A 47 11.54 -11.83 10.92
C ASP A 47 10.15 -12.01 11.58
N ALA A 48 9.92 -13.19 12.15
CA ALA A 48 8.62 -13.52 12.74
C ALA A 48 8.24 -12.58 13.90
N THR A 49 9.21 -12.13 14.71
CA THR A 49 8.95 -11.25 15.84
C THR A 49 8.54 -9.85 15.38
N THR A 50 9.25 -9.28 14.40
CA THR A 50 8.91 -8.00 13.80
C THR A 50 7.57 -8.06 13.08
N LEU A 51 7.26 -9.18 12.42
CA LEU A 51 5.96 -9.38 11.79
C LEU A 51 4.81 -9.37 12.82
N GLU A 52 4.97 -10.03 13.95
CA GLU A 52 3.99 -9.99 15.05
C GLU A 52 3.83 -8.57 15.61
N LEU A 53 4.92 -7.82 15.77
CA LEU A 53 4.86 -6.41 16.19
C LEU A 53 4.09 -5.56 15.19
N ILE A 54 4.35 -5.73 13.89
CA ILE A 54 3.65 -5.00 12.83
C ILE A 54 2.15 -5.31 12.85
N GLN A 55 1.77 -6.58 12.95
CA GLN A 55 0.36 -7.00 12.98
C GLN A 55 -0.39 -6.48 14.21
N ASN A 56 0.29 -6.35 15.35
CA ASN A 56 -0.31 -5.82 16.57
C ASN A 56 -0.38 -4.28 16.59
N GLN A 57 0.56 -3.60 15.94
CA GLN A 57 0.69 -2.13 15.99
C GLN A 57 0.03 -1.41 14.81
N PHE A 58 -0.07 -2.05 13.65
CA PHE A 58 -0.56 -1.44 12.41
C PHE A 58 -1.70 -2.26 11.80
N ASN A 59 -2.86 -1.62 11.61
CA ASN A 59 -4.04 -2.24 11.01
C ASN A 59 -4.08 -2.15 9.47
N ASP A 60 -3.07 -1.56 8.84
CA ASP A 60 -3.00 -1.37 7.38
C ASP A 60 -1.57 -1.55 6.88
N CYS A 61 -1.40 -1.59 5.55
CA CYS A 61 -0.13 -1.81 4.89
C CYS A 61 0.87 -0.68 5.18
N LEU A 62 2.11 -1.07 5.46
CA LEU A 62 3.25 -0.15 5.57
C LEU A 62 3.98 -0.03 4.22
N CYS A 63 4.56 1.15 3.96
CA CYS A 63 5.40 1.33 2.79
C CYS A 63 6.75 0.60 2.95
N VAL A 64 7.42 0.35 1.81
CA VAL A 64 8.72 -0.33 1.76
C VAL A 64 9.76 0.32 2.66
N GLU A 65 9.85 1.65 2.66
CA GLU A 65 10.79 2.39 3.52
C GLU A 65 10.54 2.09 5.02
N CYS A 66 9.28 2.05 5.46
CA CYS A 66 8.96 1.76 6.86
C CYS A 66 9.24 0.31 7.22
N LEU A 67 8.94 -0.63 6.32
CA LEU A 67 9.23 -2.05 6.53
C LEU A 67 10.74 -2.29 6.62
N GLN A 68 11.54 -1.70 5.72
CA GLN A 68 13.00 -1.79 5.76
C GLN A 68 13.60 -1.21 7.04
N ASN A 69 13.05 -0.10 7.54
CA ASN A 69 13.50 0.49 8.80
C ASN A 69 13.18 -0.35 10.04
N LEU A 70 12.22 -1.28 9.96
CA LEU A 70 11.88 -2.18 11.07
C LEU A 70 12.70 -3.48 11.05
N THR A 71 13.27 -3.84 9.90
CA THR A 71 14.06 -5.07 9.71
C THR A 71 15.56 -4.87 9.98
N ASN A 72 16.05 -3.63 9.98
CA ASN A 72 17.47 -3.28 10.15
C ASN A 72 17.80 -2.90 11.59
#